data_AF-A0A524GNF8-F1
#
_entry.id   AF-A0A524GNF8-F1
#
_cell.length_a   1.000
_cell.length_b   1.000
_cell.length_c   1.000
_cell.angle_alpha   90.00
_cell.angle_beta   90.00
_cell.angle_gamma   90.00
#
_symmetry.space_group_name_H-M   'P 1'
#
loop_
_entity.id
_entity.type
_entity.pdbx_description
1 polymer ?
#
loop_
_entity_poly.entity_id
_entity_poly.type
_entity_poly.pdbx_seq_one_letter_code
_entity_poly.pdbx_strand_id
1 'polypeptide(L)'
;SQALDMVSAVYAKPGDTVFVEEPSYFLAFQIFRDHGLKLVGIPVDDEGLDVDELRRELKSHSPAFLYTIPSYHNPGGQCTSAERRRQIVELAVEHDFLIVADEVYQLLYYCDPPPPAYGTMTSSERVVSLGSFSKILAPGMRLGWIQTCESLRGKLIAHGFINSGGSINHFSSHIVRQTIDNGSLVTHVEKLKREYRDRVEAMDNALKESFSGIAKWKRPEGGYFFWLSFDGTVDTAPLRDKAREFKTGFQSGAVFSSKGQLNNCLRLSFAHYNSDDIRAGIKRMRPLF
;
A
#
# COMPACT_ATOMS: atom_id res chain seq x y z
N SER A 1 7.88 4.25 -4.66
CA SER A 1 7.92 5.34 -5.67
C SER A 1 8.98 5.12 -6.72
N GLN A 2 10.30 5.24 -6.43
CA GLN A 2 11.33 5.03 -7.47
C GLN A 2 11.23 3.64 -8.13
N ALA A 3 10.97 2.58 -7.36
CA ALA A 3 10.77 1.26 -7.94
C ALA A 3 9.52 1.19 -8.85
N LEU A 4 8.44 1.88 -8.51
CA LEU A 4 7.23 1.94 -9.35
C LEU A 4 7.50 2.67 -10.67
N ASP A 5 8.21 3.79 -10.59
CA ASP A 5 8.64 4.57 -11.75
C ASP A 5 9.55 3.73 -12.67
N MET A 6 10.56 3.07 -12.10
CA MET A 6 11.48 2.22 -12.85
C MET A 6 10.80 0.99 -13.47
N VAL A 7 9.90 0.33 -12.73
CA VAL A 7 9.13 -0.80 -13.28
C VAL A 7 8.24 -0.33 -14.43
N SER A 8 7.59 0.83 -14.29
CA SER A 8 6.78 1.42 -15.36
C SER A 8 7.63 1.72 -16.61
N ALA A 9 8.81 2.31 -16.43
CA ALA A 9 9.72 2.64 -17.53
C ALA A 9 10.31 1.41 -18.24
N VAL A 10 10.59 0.33 -17.51
CA VAL A 10 11.28 -0.86 -18.03
C VAL A 10 10.30 -1.87 -18.63
N TYR A 11 9.10 -1.99 -18.05
CA TYR A 11 8.17 -3.10 -18.35
C TYR A 11 6.85 -2.68 -18.97
N ALA A 12 6.61 -1.39 -19.15
CA ALA A 12 5.42 -0.89 -19.84
C ALA A 12 5.77 0.18 -20.86
N LYS A 13 4.82 0.48 -21.73
CA LYS A 13 4.88 1.54 -22.73
C LYS A 13 3.67 2.45 -22.59
N PRO A 14 3.77 3.73 -22.98
CA PRO A 14 2.61 4.61 -23.05
C PRO A 14 1.47 3.96 -23.84
N GLY A 15 0.27 3.98 -23.25
CA GLY A 15 -0.93 3.34 -23.80
C GLY A 15 -1.20 1.92 -23.29
N ASP A 16 -0.23 1.25 -22.67
CA ASP A 16 -0.42 -0.06 -22.04
C ASP A 16 -1.39 0.03 -20.87
N THR A 17 -2.05 -1.09 -20.58
CA THR A 17 -2.96 -1.22 -19.43
C THR A 17 -2.19 -1.66 -18.19
N VAL A 18 -2.50 -1.08 -17.04
CA VAL A 18 -2.05 -1.52 -15.73
C VAL A 18 -3.27 -1.82 -14.88
N PHE A 19 -3.31 -3.01 -14.32
CA PHE A 19 -4.29 -3.35 -13.31
C PHE A 19 -3.85 -2.78 -11.96
N VAL A 20 -4.78 -2.19 -11.24
CA VAL A 20 -4.55 -1.65 -9.90
C VAL A 20 -5.68 -2.08 -9.00
N GLU A 21 -5.43 -2.22 -7.70
CA GLU A 21 -6.51 -2.38 -6.72
C GLU A 21 -7.45 -1.16 -6.71
N GLU A 22 -8.73 -1.37 -6.40
CA GLU A 22 -9.76 -0.35 -6.27
C GLU A 22 -10.49 -0.53 -4.93
N PRO A 23 -10.21 0.30 -3.91
CA PRO A 23 -9.24 1.41 -3.89
C PRO A 23 -7.77 0.98 -3.88
N SER A 24 -6.82 1.91 -4.06
CA SER A 24 -5.38 1.67 -3.83
C SER A 24 -4.58 2.95 -3.55
N TYR A 25 -3.26 2.85 -3.45
CA TYR A 25 -2.35 3.96 -3.14
C TYR A 25 -2.34 5.03 -4.25
N PHE A 26 -3.02 6.15 -3.98
CA PHE A 26 -3.24 7.24 -4.92
C PHE A 26 -1.99 7.79 -5.64
N LEU A 27 -0.81 7.78 -5.01
CA LEU A 27 0.42 8.25 -5.67
C LEU A 27 0.95 7.24 -6.71
N ALA A 28 0.63 5.95 -6.58
CA ALA A 28 0.94 4.98 -7.63
C ALA A 28 0.15 5.30 -8.91
N PHE A 29 -1.12 5.70 -8.78
CA PHE A 29 -1.93 6.12 -9.93
C PHE A 29 -1.29 7.30 -10.68
N GLN A 30 -0.80 8.30 -9.94
CA GLN A 30 -0.14 9.44 -10.58
C GLN A 30 1.13 9.00 -11.31
N ILE A 31 1.99 8.20 -10.67
CA ILE A 31 3.21 7.67 -11.30
C ILE A 31 2.88 6.94 -12.60
N PHE A 32 1.89 6.04 -12.59
CA PHE A 32 1.52 5.28 -13.78
C PHE A 32 0.94 6.17 -14.89
N ARG A 33 0.13 7.18 -14.54
CA ARG A 33 -0.40 8.16 -15.50
C ARG A 33 0.70 9.05 -16.10
N ASP A 34 1.73 9.40 -15.32
CA ASP A 34 2.88 10.16 -15.82
C ASP A 34 3.67 9.37 -16.88
N HIS A 35 3.62 8.04 -16.84
CA HIS A 35 4.14 7.13 -17.89
C HIS A 35 3.15 6.87 -19.05
N GLY A 36 1.99 7.52 -19.06
CA GLY A 36 0.96 7.35 -20.08
C GLY A 36 0.22 6.00 -20.00
N LEU A 37 0.25 5.33 -18.85
CA LEU A 37 -0.40 4.03 -18.65
C LEU A 37 -1.90 4.20 -18.35
N LYS A 38 -2.71 3.26 -18.83
CA LYS A 38 -4.16 3.21 -18.62
C LYS A 38 -4.48 2.35 -17.41
N LEU A 39 -5.21 2.91 -16.44
CA LEU A 39 -5.54 2.19 -15.21
C LEU A 39 -6.88 1.47 -15.35
N VAL A 40 -6.90 0.18 -15.00
CA VAL A 40 -8.12 -0.60 -14.79
C VAL A 40 -8.15 -1.07 -13.35
N GLY A 41 -9.15 -0.62 -12.59
CA GLY A 41 -9.31 -0.93 -11.18
C GLY A 41 -9.96 -2.29 -10.96
N ILE A 42 -9.32 -3.13 -10.15
CA ILE A 42 -9.82 -4.42 -9.66
C ILE A 42 -10.25 -4.25 -8.20
N PRO A 43 -11.52 -4.50 -7.85
CA PRO A 43 -12.04 -4.42 -6.50
C PRO A 43 -11.23 -5.24 -5.47
N VAL A 44 -11.26 -4.76 -4.24
CA VAL A 44 -10.69 -5.42 -3.06
C VAL A 44 -11.82 -5.73 -2.09
N ASP A 45 -11.88 -6.96 -1.60
CA ASP A 45 -12.78 -7.39 -0.53
C ASP A 45 -11.99 -7.73 0.76
N ASP A 46 -12.66 -8.36 1.73
CA ASP A 46 -12.06 -8.72 3.02
C ASP A 46 -10.89 -9.72 2.92
N GLU A 47 -10.79 -10.46 1.82
CA GLU A 47 -9.69 -11.39 1.52
C GLU A 47 -8.65 -10.79 0.56
N GLY A 48 -8.71 -9.48 0.30
CA GLY A 48 -7.80 -8.73 -0.58
C GLY A 48 -8.32 -8.61 -2.01
N LEU A 49 -7.41 -8.55 -2.98
CA LEU A 49 -7.76 -8.39 -4.39
C LEU A 49 -8.74 -9.49 -4.85
N ASP A 50 -9.82 -9.10 -5.52
CA ASP A 50 -10.84 -10.01 -6.06
C ASP A 50 -10.30 -10.73 -7.30
N VAL A 51 -10.05 -12.03 -7.16
CA VAL A 51 -9.45 -12.86 -8.21
C VAL A 51 -10.45 -13.18 -9.33
N ASP A 52 -11.74 -13.27 -9.02
CA ASP A 52 -12.75 -13.55 -10.04
C ASP A 52 -12.97 -12.34 -10.93
N GLU A 53 -12.93 -11.16 -10.33
CA GLU A 53 -12.97 -9.89 -11.04
C GLU A 53 -11.70 -9.66 -11.87
N LEU A 54 -10.52 -10.03 -11.34
CA LEU A 54 -9.28 -10.08 -12.12
C LEU A 54 -9.43 -10.98 -13.36
N ARG A 55 -9.97 -12.21 -13.21
CA ARG A 55 -10.24 -13.11 -14.33
C ARG A 55 -11.21 -12.51 -15.35
N ARG A 56 -12.22 -11.77 -14.87
CA ARG A 56 -13.19 -11.09 -15.75
C ARG A 56 -12.51 -10.04 -16.60
N GLU A 57 -11.70 -9.18 -16.00
CA GLU A 57 -11.00 -8.10 -16.71
C GLU A 57 -9.93 -8.62 -17.68
N LEU A 58 -9.28 -9.75 -17.38
CA LEU A 58 -8.34 -10.44 -18.28
C LEU A 58 -8.97 -10.94 -19.59
N LYS A 59 -10.31 -11.07 -19.67
CA LYS A 59 -11.00 -11.41 -20.93
C LYS A 59 -11.05 -10.26 -21.92
N SER A 60 -10.89 -9.03 -21.45
CA SER A 60 -11.04 -7.81 -22.27
C SER A 60 -9.78 -6.96 -22.30
N HIS A 61 -8.79 -7.26 -21.46
CA HIS A 61 -7.55 -6.50 -21.34
C HIS A 61 -6.34 -7.44 -21.27
N SER A 62 -5.20 -6.95 -21.74
CA SER A 62 -3.88 -7.57 -21.55
C SER A 62 -3.00 -6.56 -20.81
N PRO A 63 -2.91 -6.64 -19.46
CA PRO A 63 -2.15 -5.68 -18.69
C PRO A 63 -0.64 -5.90 -18.86
N ALA A 64 0.15 -4.84 -18.87
CA ALA A 64 1.60 -4.94 -18.71
C ALA A 64 1.95 -5.49 -17.32
N PHE A 65 1.23 -5.00 -16.30
CA PHE A 65 1.36 -5.50 -14.94
C PHE A 65 0.12 -5.23 -14.07
N LEU A 66 0.03 -5.98 -12.97
CA LEU A 66 -0.85 -5.75 -11.84
C LEU A 66 -0.05 -5.12 -10.69
N TYR A 67 -0.47 -3.94 -10.22
CA TYR A 67 0.00 -3.34 -8.98
C TYR A 67 -0.91 -3.73 -7.81
N THR A 68 -0.32 -4.30 -6.75
CA THR A 68 -1.04 -4.76 -5.55
C THR A 68 -0.28 -4.38 -4.27
N ILE A 69 -1.01 -4.11 -3.20
CA ILE A 69 -0.50 -3.90 -1.84
C ILE A 69 -1.06 -5.04 -0.97
N PRO A 70 -0.41 -6.22 -0.99
CA PRO A 70 -1.05 -7.48 -0.61
C PRO A 70 -1.17 -7.70 0.90
N SER A 71 -0.48 -6.88 1.71
CA SER A 71 -0.47 -6.99 3.17
C SER A 71 -0.75 -5.63 3.79
N TYR A 72 -1.76 -5.58 4.65
CA TYR A 72 -2.22 -4.38 5.34
C TYR A 72 -2.41 -3.20 4.38
N HIS A 73 -3.23 -3.47 3.37
CA HIS A 73 -3.50 -2.68 2.18
C HIS A 73 -3.65 -1.18 2.48
N ASN A 74 -3.15 -0.32 1.58
CA ASN A 74 -3.36 1.11 1.67
C ASN A 74 -4.36 1.55 0.59
N PRO A 75 -5.60 1.92 0.95
CA PRO A 75 -5.98 2.45 2.27
C PRO A 75 -6.69 1.48 3.22
N GLY A 76 -7.16 0.33 2.73
CA GLY A 76 -8.22 -0.45 3.38
C GLY A 76 -7.81 -1.34 4.56
N GLY A 77 -6.53 -1.70 4.68
CA GLY A 77 -5.97 -2.52 5.76
C GLY A 77 -6.12 -4.04 5.58
N GLN A 78 -6.77 -4.51 4.51
CA GLN A 78 -6.94 -5.94 4.21
C GLN A 78 -5.63 -6.62 3.81
N CYS A 79 -5.59 -7.94 3.89
CA CYS A 79 -4.49 -8.77 3.41
C CYS A 79 -5.01 -9.75 2.36
N THR A 80 -4.36 -9.80 1.20
CA THR A 80 -4.62 -10.84 0.19
C THR A 80 -4.27 -12.21 0.75
N SER A 81 -5.25 -13.12 0.75
CA SER A 81 -5.09 -14.47 1.31
C SER A 81 -3.98 -15.26 0.60
N ALA A 82 -3.37 -16.23 1.29
CA ALA A 82 -2.31 -17.06 0.70
C ALA A 82 -2.79 -17.79 -0.57
N GLU A 83 -4.04 -18.22 -0.58
CA GLU A 83 -4.66 -18.88 -1.73
C GLU A 83 -4.82 -17.94 -2.92
N ARG A 84 -5.40 -16.75 -2.70
CA ARG A 84 -5.53 -15.73 -3.76
C ARG A 84 -4.17 -15.31 -4.30
N ARG A 85 -3.13 -15.19 -3.46
CA ARG A 85 -1.77 -14.90 -3.94
C ARG A 85 -1.28 -15.94 -4.94
N ARG A 86 -1.48 -17.24 -4.68
CA ARG A 86 -1.13 -18.32 -5.62
C ARG A 86 -1.91 -18.20 -6.93
N GLN A 87 -3.22 -18.04 -6.83
CA GLN A 87 -4.08 -17.90 -8.02
C GLN A 87 -3.69 -16.69 -8.88
N ILE A 88 -3.32 -15.57 -8.26
CA ILE A 88 -2.83 -14.39 -8.98
C ILE A 88 -1.50 -14.67 -9.69
N VAL A 89 -0.57 -15.42 -9.05
CA VAL A 89 0.68 -15.86 -9.72
C VAL A 89 0.39 -16.78 -10.90
N GLU A 90 -0.54 -17.72 -10.76
CA GLU A 90 -0.95 -18.62 -11.85
C GLU A 90 -1.53 -17.82 -13.02
N LEU A 91 -2.45 -16.89 -12.76
CA LEU A 91 -3.01 -16.00 -13.79
C LEU A 91 -1.95 -15.13 -14.45
N ALA A 92 -0.98 -14.62 -13.69
CA ALA A 92 0.12 -13.83 -14.24
C ALA A 92 1.01 -14.64 -15.19
N VAL A 93 1.21 -15.93 -14.91
CA VAL A 93 1.92 -16.85 -15.81
C VAL A 93 1.08 -17.16 -17.05
N GLU A 94 -0.20 -17.49 -16.87
CA GLU A 94 -1.13 -17.85 -17.95
C GLU A 94 -1.34 -16.69 -18.94
N HIS A 95 -1.49 -15.46 -18.44
CA HIS A 95 -1.80 -14.28 -19.23
C HIS A 95 -0.60 -13.34 -19.50
N ASP A 96 0.62 -13.78 -19.16
CA ASP A 96 1.87 -13.07 -19.50
C ASP A 96 1.97 -11.62 -18.97
N PHE A 97 1.54 -11.37 -17.72
CA PHE A 97 1.68 -10.05 -17.08
C PHE A 97 2.56 -10.11 -15.82
N LEU A 98 3.15 -8.98 -15.42
CA LEU A 98 3.93 -8.92 -14.18
C LEU A 98 3.05 -8.60 -12.96
N ILE A 99 3.41 -9.13 -11.80
CA ILE A 99 2.90 -8.72 -10.50
C ILE A 99 3.91 -7.78 -9.86
N VAL A 100 3.48 -6.56 -9.59
CA VAL A 100 4.25 -5.53 -8.90
C VAL A 100 3.67 -5.39 -7.49
N ALA A 101 4.22 -6.15 -6.56
CA ALA A 101 3.73 -6.23 -5.18
C ALA A 101 4.43 -5.21 -4.29
N ASP A 102 3.71 -4.23 -3.76
CA ASP A 102 4.19 -3.22 -2.82
C ASP A 102 4.03 -3.72 -1.37
N GLU A 103 5.12 -4.27 -0.83
CA GLU A 103 5.11 -5.04 0.42
C GLU A 103 5.65 -4.25 1.61
N VAL A 104 5.57 -2.92 1.56
CA VAL A 104 6.15 -2.01 2.56
C VAL A 104 5.58 -2.17 3.98
N TYR A 105 4.44 -2.85 4.14
CA TYR A 105 3.81 -3.13 5.43
C TYR A 105 3.96 -4.58 5.90
N GLN A 106 4.60 -5.48 5.14
CA GLN A 106 4.69 -6.92 5.44
C GLN A 106 5.18 -7.23 6.87
N LEU A 107 6.10 -6.43 7.39
CA LEU A 107 6.69 -6.62 8.73
C LEU A 107 5.92 -5.93 9.86
N LEU A 108 4.88 -5.16 9.56
CA LEU A 108 4.16 -4.32 10.51
C LEU A 108 2.81 -4.93 10.89
N TYR A 109 2.86 -6.07 11.56
CA TYR A 109 1.68 -6.76 12.10
C TYR A 109 1.61 -6.65 13.63
N TYR A 110 0.39 -6.60 14.16
CA TYR A 110 0.10 -6.39 15.58
C TYR A 110 -0.58 -7.58 16.24
N CYS A 111 -0.95 -8.60 15.46
CA CYS A 111 -1.38 -9.89 15.97
C CYS A 111 -0.52 -10.96 15.29
N ASP A 112 -1.14 -11.76 14.42
CA ASP A 112 -0.47 -12.76 13.61
C ASP A 112 0.16 -12.16 12.34
N PRO A 113 1.25 -12.75 11.84
CA PRO A 113 1.84 -12.32 10.58
C PRO A 113 0.86 -12.52 9.41
N PRO A 114 0.89 -11.65 8.39
CA PRO A 114 0.11 -11.86 7.17
C PRO A 114 0.68 -13.04 6.38
N PRO A 115 -0.02 -13.53 5.34
CA PRO A 115 0.53 -14.52 4.43
C PRO A 115 1.94 -14.15 3.92
N PRO A 116 2.78 -15.15 3.59
CA PRO A 116 4.10 -14.91 3.03
C PRO A 116 4.06 -13.97 1.82
N ALA A 117 5.00 -13.04 1.81
CA ALA A 117 5.18 -12.03 0.77
C ALA A 117 5.32 -12.64 -0.63
N TYR A 118 4.90 -11.92 -1.67
CA TYR A 118 5.18 -12.31 -3.07
C TYR A 118 6.69 -12.46 -3.32
N GLY A 119 7.53 -11.74 -2.57
CA GLY A 119 8.98 -11.94 -2.60
C GLY A 119 9.44 -13.39 -2.34
N THR A 120 8.62 -14.25 -1.71
CA THR A 120 8.94 -15.68 -1.55
C THR A 120 8.57 -16.54 -2.76
N MET A 121 7.98 -15.95 -3.80
CA MET A 121 7.47 -16.61 -5.00
C MET A 121 8.21 -16.15 -6.27
N THR A 122 9.40 -15.58 -6.13
CA THR A 122 10.20 -15.04 -7.26
C THR A 122 10.76 -16.10 -8.20
N SER A 123 10.54 -17.40 -7.93
CA SER A 123 10.75 -18.44 -8.93
C SER A 123 9.77 -18.27 -10.11
N SER A 124 8.60 -17.65 -9.87
CA SER A 124 7.78 -17.12 -10.95
C SER A 124 8.50 -15.92 -11.57
N GLU A 125 8.82 -16.00 -12.85
CA GLU A 125 9.38 -14.90 -13.64
C GLU A 125 8.37 -13.77 -13.89
N ARG A 126 7.28 -13.72 -13.12
CA ARG A 126 6.25 -12.70 -13.14
C ARG A 126 6.26 -11.81 -11.91
N VAL A 127 7.02 -12.13 -10.87
CA VAL A 127 6.91 -11.44 -9.58
C VAL A 127 8.02 -10.43 -9.35
N VAL A 128 7.63 -9.17 -9.18
CA VAL A 128 8.47 -8.05 -8.72
C VAL A 128 7.95 -7.56 -7.37
N SER A 129 8.59 -8.00 -6.28
CA SER A 129 8.27 -7.56 -4.92
C SER A 129 9.07 -6.31 -4.56
N LEU A 130 8.39 -5.34 -3.96
CA LEU A 130 8.93 -4.03 -3.60
C LEU A 130 8.93 -3.87 -2.08
N GLY A 131 10.10 -3.59 -1.52
CA GLY A 131 10.26 -3.27 -0.10
C GLY A 131 10.80 -1.86 0.13
N SER A 132 10.60 -1.35 1.35
CA SER A 132 11.15 -0.05 1.74
C SER A 132 11.48 0.02 3.23
N PHE A 133 12.58 0.70 3.54
CA PHE A 133 12.93 1.07 4.91
C PHE A 133 12.13 2.26 5.44
N SER A 134 11.23 2.83 4.63
CA SER A 134 10.45 4.02 5.00
C SER A 134 9.50 3.81 6.17
N LYS A 135 9.07 2.58 6.41
CA LYS A 135 8.05 2.23 7.43
C LYS A 135 8.63 1.44 8.61
N ILE A 136 9.82 0.87 8.42
CA ILE A 136 10.48 -0.04 9.36
C ILE A 136 11.81 0.52 9.89
N LEU A 137 12.23 1.70 9.44
CA LEU A 137 13.42 2.39 9.95
C LEU A 137 13.26 3.91 9.89
N ALA A 138 13.42 4.52 8.71
CA ALA A 138 13.31 5.96 8.54
C ALA A 138 13.05 6.34 7.07
N PRO A 139 11.97 7.09 6.75
CA PRO A 139 11.66 7.49 5.37
C PRO A 139 12.71 8.42 4.76
N GLY A 140 13.44 9.18 5.60
CA GLY A 140 14.53 10.07 5.18
C GLY A 140 15.74 9.35 4.58
N MET A 141 15.89 8.04 4.82
CA MET A 141 16.98 7.24 4.22
C MET A 141 16.81 7.04 2.71
N ARG A 142 15.60 7.28 2.18
CA ARG A 142 15.25 7.09 0.76
C ARG A 142 15.71 5.73 0.18
N LEU A 143 15.72 4.69 1.01
CA LEU A 143 16.19 3.37 0.63
C LEU A 143 15.04 2.34 0.62
N GLY A 144 15.08 1.47 -0.39
CA GLY A 144 14.22 0.30 -0.52
C GLY A 144 14.92 -0.76 -1.36
N TRP A 145 14.21 -1.82 -1.70
CA TRP A 145 14.75 -2.92 -2.48
C TRP A 145 13.69 -3.49 -3.42
N ILE A 146 14.16 -4.21 -4.44
CA ILE A 146 13.34 -5.02 -5.33
C ILE A 146 13.81 -6.47 -5.19
N GLN A 147 12.87 -7.38 -4.97
CA GLN A 147 13.10 -8.82 -4.92
C GLN A 147 12.36 -9.48 -6.08
N THR A 148 13.11 -10.13 -6.98
CA THR A 148 12.62 -10.68 -8.24
C THR A 148 13.60 -11.75 -8.78
N CYS A 149 13.20 -12.52 -9.80
CA CYS A 149 14.09 -13.44 -10.50
C CYS A 149 15.25 -12.74 -11.24
N GLU A 150 16.25 -13.51 -11.65
CA GLU A 150 17.45 -13.00 -12.33
C GLU A 150 17.14 -12.32 -13.68
N SER A 151 16.23 -12.89 -14.48
CA SER A 151 15.87 -12.37 -15.80
C SER A 151 15.24 -10.97 -15.71
N LEU A 152 14.31 -10.77 -14.78
CA LEU A 152 13.72 -9.45 -14.50
C LEU A 152 14.72 -8.50 -13.84
N ARG A 153 15.54 -8.98 -12.89
CA ARG A 153 16.60 -8.17 -12.28
C ARG A 153 17.56 -7.62 -13.35
N GLY A 154 17.95 -8.45 -14.33
CA GLY A 154 18.83 -8.08 -15.43
C GLY A 154 18.34 -6.88 -16.25
N LYS A 155 17.04 -6.84 -16.56
CA LYS A 155 16.42 -5.71 -17.27
C LYS A 155 16.40 -4.43 -16.42
N LEU A 156 16.14 -4.55 -15.12
CA LEU A 156 16.12 -3.42 -14.19
C LEU A 156 17.50 -2.78 -14.01
N ILE A 157 18.56 -3.59 -13.86
CA ILE A 157 19.93 -3.07 -13.68
C ILE A 157 20.50 -2.46 -14.98
N ALA A 158 20.02 -2.91 -16.14
CA ALA A 158 20.39 -2.34 -17.43
C ALA A 158 19.76 -0.96 -17.70
N HIS A 159 18.79 -0.54 -16.87
CA HIS A 159 18.15 0.76 -17.00
C HIS A 159 19.18 1.90 -16.82
N GLY A 160 19.16 2.88 -17.73
CA GLY A 160 20.20 3.91 -17.84
C GLY A 160 20.42 4.71 -16.54
N PHE A 161 19.37 4.93 -15.75
CA PHE A 161 19.49 5.57 -14.43
C PHE A 161 20.39 4.78 -13.47
N ILE A 162 20.24 3.45 -13.43
CA ILE A 162 21.05 2.57 -12.57
C ILE A 162 22.47 2.48 -13.13
N ASN A 163 22.59 2.28 -14.44
CA ASN A 163 23.87 2.15 -15.12
C ASN A 163 24.73 3.42 -15.00
N SER A 164 24.12 4.60 -15.11
CA SER A 164 24.81 5.89 -14.94
C SER A 164 25.17 6.20 -13.48
N GLY A 165 24.37 5.72 -12.51
CA GLY A 165 24.49 6.11 -11.10
C GLY A 165 25.46 5.26 -10.27
N GLY A 166 25.88 4.09 -10.76
CA GLY A 166 26.87 3.21 -10.09
C GLY A 166 26.43 2.57 -8.77
N SER A 167 25.32 3.02 -8.15
CA SER A 167 24.55 2.40 -7.05
C SER A 167 23.48 3.37 -6.55
N ILE A 168 22.37 2.84 -6.03
CA ILE A 168 21.38 3.65 -5.31
C ILE A 168 21.91 3.92 -3.89
N ASN A 169 22.63 5.03 -3.74
CA ASN A 169 23.05 5.60 -2.45
C ASN A 169 23.78 4.61 -1.51
N HIS A 170 25.09 4.45 -1.74
CA HIS A 170 25.98 3.60 -0.94
C HIS A 170 25.97 3.96 0.55
N PHE A 171 25.94 5.24 0.90
CA PHE A 171 26.00 5.69 2.29
C PHE A 171 24.80 5.19 3.10
N SER A 172 23.57 5.44 2.61
CA SER A 172 22.36 4.93 3.26
C SER A 172 22.33 3.41 3.26
N SER A 173 22.82 2.76 2.21
CA SER A 173 22.91 1.29 2.14
C SER A 173 23.84 0.71 3.21
N HIS A 174 25.00 1.32 3.47
CA HIS A 174 25.91 0.89 4.53
C HIS A 174 25.33 1.06 5.93
N ILE A 175 24.65 2.18 6.20
CA ILE A 175 23.96 2.40 7.49
C ILE A 175 22.89 1.33 7.71
N VAL A 176 22.07 1.09 6.68
CA VAL A 176 20.99 0.09 6.76
C VAL A 176 21.55 -1.31 6.94
N ARG A 177 22.60 -1.68 6.18
CA ARG A 177 23.31 -2.95 6.38
C ARG A 177 23.79 -3.11 7.82
N GLN A 178 24.49 -2.12 8.37
CA GLN A 178 24.98 -2.20 9.75
C GLN A 178 23.85 -2.37 10.76
N THR A 179 22.71 -1.70 10.53
CA THR A 179 21.49 -1.78 11.35
C THR A 179 20.83 -3.17 11.27
N ILE A 180 20.95 -3.86 10.13
CA ILE A 180 20.50 -5.24 9.95
C ILE A 180 21.48 -6.20 10.64
N ASP A 181 22.77 -6.13 10.28
CA ASP A 181 23.81 -7.06 10.72
C ASP A 181 23.97 -7.09 12.24
N ASN A 182 23.75 -5.96 12.92
CA ASN A 182 23.81 -5.86 14.38
C ASN A 182 22.47 -6.14 15.10
N GLY A 183 21.41 -6.51 14.39
CA GLY A 183 20.09 -6.83 14.96
C GLY A 183 19.24 -5.63 15.41
N SER A 184 19.72 -4.39 15.21
CA SER A 184 18.98 -3.18 15.61
C SER A 184 17.67 -3.02 14.84
N LEU A 185 17.62 -3.43 13.57
CA LEU A 185 16.39 -3.35 12.76
C LEU A 185 15.27 -4.20 13.37
N VAL A 186 15.56 -5.45 13.73
CA VAL A 186 14.59 -6.36 14.35
C VAL A 186 14.08 -5.77 15.67
N THR A 187 14.99 -5.30 16.52
CA THR A 187 14.66 -4.66 17.80
C THR A 187 13.77 -3.42 17.60
N HIS A 188 14.08 -2.60 16.59
CA HIS A 188 13.31 -1.41 16.26
C HIS A 188 11.91 -1.75 15.73
N VAL A 189 11.79 -2.74 14.82
CA VAL A 189 10.50 -3.19 14.29
C VAL A 189 9.61 -3.75 15.40
N GLU A 190 10.16 -4.53 16.33
CA GLU A 190 9.39 -5.02 17.49
C GLU A 190 8.91 -3.88 18.41
N LYS A 191 9.71 -2.81 18.55
CA LYS A 191 9.28 -1.60 19.24
C LYS A 191 8.14 -0.91 18.50
N LEU A 192 8.24 -0.75 17.18
CA LEU A 192 7.19 -0.15 16.35
C LEU A 192 5.89 -0.92 16.44
N LYS A 193 5.93 -2.27 16.40
CA LYS A 193 4.73 -3.11 16.55
C LYS A 193 4.01 -2.89 17.87
N ARG A 194 4.74 -2.73 18.98
CA ARG A 194 4.15 -2.40 20.29
C ARG A 194 3.51 -1.02 20.28
N GLU A 195 4.26 0.01 19.86
CA GLU A 195 3.73 1.38 19.82
C GLU A 195 2.50 1.51 18.92
N TYR A 196 2.50 0.87 17.75
CA TYR A 196 1.37 0.93 16.84
C TYR A 196 0.17 0.14 17.35
N ARG A 197 0.35 -0.97 18.07
CA ARG A 197 -0.75 -1.67 18.73
C ARG A 197 -1.50 -0.76 19.71
N ASP A 198 -0.77 -0.01 20.54
CA ASP A 198 -1.36 0.93 21.50
C ASP A 198 -2.12 2.05 20.78
N ARG A 199 -1.60 2.53 19.65
CA ARG A 199 -2.23 3.58 18.84
C ARG A 199 -3.47 3.07 18.09
N VAL A 200 -3.45 1.83 17.60
CA VAL A 200 -4.62 1.17 17.01
C VAL A 200 -5.72 1.04 18.05
N GLU A 201 -5.39 0.62 19.28
CA GLU A 201 -6.36 0.55 20.37
C GLU A 201 -6.92 1.93 20.73
N ALA A 202 -6.07 2.96 20.83
CA ALA A 202 -6.52 4.32 21.12
C ALA A 202 -7.45 4.87 20.02
N MET A 203 -7.12 4.64 18.74
CA MET A 203 -7.93 5.08 17.61
C MET A 203 -9.25 4.32 17.54
N ASP A 204 -9.23 2.99 17.66
CA ASP A 204 -10.43 2.15 17.59
C ASP A 204 -11.42 2.49 18.73
N ASN A 205 -10.93 2.69 19.95
CA ASN A 205 -11.77 3.11 21.06
C ASN A 205 -12.38 4.50 20.85
N ALA A 206 -11.58 5.47 20.39
CA ALA A 206 -12.10 6.82 20.09
C ALA A 206 -13.13 6.82 18.94
N LEU A 207 -12.92 5.98 17.93
CA LEU A 207 -13.86 5.77 16.84
C LEU A 207 -15.15 5.10 17.32
N LYS A 208 -15.06 4.09 18.20
CA LYS A 208 -16.25 3.48 18.82
C LYS A 208 -17.06 4.50 19.62
N GLU A 209 -16.41 5.37 20.39
CA GLU A 209 -17.08 6.42 21.15
C GLU A 209 -17.76 7.48 20.26
N SER A 210 -17.10 7.87 19.16
CA SER A 210 -17.52 9.04 18.38
C SER A 210 -18.31 8.70 17.10
N PHE A 211 -18.01 7.58 16.46
CA PHE A 211 -18.47 7.23 15.10
C PHE A 211 -19.29 5.95 15.02
N SER A 212 -19.53 5.25 16.13
CA SER A 212 -20.47 4.12 16.14
C SER A 212 -21.86 4.54 15.65
N GLY A 213 -22.42 3.80 14.70
CA GLY A 213 -23.71 4.10 14.07
C GLY A 213 -23.64 5.15 12.95
N ILE A 214 -22.48 5.75 12.69
CA ILE A 214 -22.28 6.78 11.65
C ILE A 214 -21.35 6.27 10.55
N ALA A 215 -20.27 5.59 10.95
CA ALA A 215 -19.32 4.98 10.03
C ALA A 215 -19.15 3.49 10.32
N LYS A 216 -18.72 2.75 9.31
CA LYS A 216 -18.25 1.37 9.41
C LYS A 216 -16.75 1.34 9.18
N TRP A 217 -16.05 0.53 9.95
CA TRP A 217 -14.62 0.25 9.77
C TRP A 217 -14.30 -1.13 10.32
N LYS A 218 -13.17 -1.67 9.88
CA LYS A 218 -12.55 -2.85 10.48
C LYS A 218 -11.33 -2.40 11.26
N ARG A 219 -11.16 -2.93 12.48
CA ARG A 219 -9.96 -2.68 13.28
C ARG A 219 -8.74 -3.28 12.55
N PRO A 220 -7.69 -2.50 12.25
CA PRO A 220 -6.50 -3.00 11.58
C PRO A 220 -5.71 -3.98 12.45
N GLU A 221 -5.19 -5.03 11.82
CA GLU A 221 -4.29 -6.00 12.45
C GLU A 221 -2.81 -5.75 12.12
N GLY A 222 -2.55 -4.72 11.31
CA GLY A 222 -1.23 -4.29 10.87
C GLY A 222 -1.31 -3.05 9.98
N GLY A 223 -0.18 -2.66 9.39
CA GLY A 223 -0.07 -1.49 8.51
C GLY A 223 -0.33 -0.18 9.25
N TYR A 224 -0.84 0.85 8.56
CA TYR A 224 -0.84 2.23 9.11
C TYR A 224 -2.23 2.87 9.23
N PHE A 225 -3.28 2.21 8.73
CA PHE A 225 -4.49 2.93 8.34
C PHE A 225 -5.77 2.30 8.88
N PHE A 226 -6.70 3.17 9.28
CA PHE A 226 -8.11 2.85 9.34
C PHE A 226 -8.78 3.38 8.07
N TRP A 227 -9.69 2.58 7.53
CA TRP A 227 -10.58 2.97 6.44
C TRP A 227 -12.01 3.00 6.95
N LEU A 228 -12.62 4.18 6.89
CA LEU A 228 -13.99 4.41 7.33
C LEU A 228 -14.87 4.56 6.09
N SER A 229 -16.00 3.88 6.08
CA SER A 229 -17.08 4.07 5.12
C SER A 229 -18.32 4.61 5.82
N PHE A 230 -18.92 5.64 5.24
CA PHE A 230 -20.17 6.25 5.68
C PHE A 230 -21.30 5.79 4.78
N ASP A 231 -22.54 6.10 5.13
CA ASP A 231 -23.64 5.96 4.18
C ASP A 231 -23.47 6.92 2.98
N GLY A 232 -24.30 6.76 1.95
CA GLY A 232 -24.22 7.56 0.73
C GLY A 232 -24.56 9.05 0.90
N THR A 233 -24.93 9.51 2.11
CA THR A 233 -25.27 10.92 2.36
C THR A 233 -24.05 11.77 2.68
N VAL A 234 -22.94 11.15 3.06
CA VAL A 234 -21.70 11.84 3.43
C VAL A 234 -20.76 11.94 2.23
N ASP A 235 -20.37 13.16 1.89
CA ASP A 235 -19.24 13.42 0.98
C ASP A 235 -18.03 13.93 1.77
N THR A 236 -16.97 13.12 1.81
CA THR A 236 -15.77 13.41 2.60
C THR A 236 -14.84 14.41 1.94
N ALA A 237 -14.97 14.69 0.64
CA ALA A 237 -14.12 15.63 -0.07
C ALA A 237 -14.25 17.08 0.48
N PRO A 238 -15.45 17.68 0.59
CA PRO A 238 -15.60 19.01 1.19
C PRO A 238 -15.29 19.02 2.70
N LEU A 239 -15.51 17.90 3.40
CA LEU A 239 -15.22 17.79 4.84
C LEU A 239 -13.72 17.80 5.14
N ARG A 240 -12.89 17.25 4.24
CA ARG A 240 -11.42 17.26 4.37
C ARG A 240 -10.88 18.68 4.49
N ASP A 241 -11.41 19.61 3.70
CA ASP A 241 -10.92 20.99 3.67
C ASP A 241 -11.32 21.73 4.95
N LYS A 242 -12.54 21.49 5.44
CA LYS A 242 -13.03 22.00 6.73
C LYS A 242 -12.32 21.41 7.95
N ALA A 243 -11.81 20.17 7.85
CA ALA A 243 -11.17 19.48 8.99
C ALA A 243 -10.01 20.29 9.61
N ARG A 244 -9.32 21.10 8.80
CA ARG A 244 -8.24 21.97 9.25
C ARG A 244 -8.71 23.01 10.29
N GLU A 245 -9.92 23.54 10.14
CA GLU A 245 -10.53 24.49 11.08
C GLU A 245 -10.73 23.85 12.47
N PHE A 246 -11.00 22.54 12.48
CA PHE A 246 -11.14 21.73 13.68
C PHE A 246 -9.82 21.18 14.19
N LYS A 247 -8.67 21.58 13.62
CA LYS A 247 -7.33 21.09 13.98
C LYS A 247 -7.24 19.55 13.95
N THR A 248 -7.84 18.96 12.91
CA THR A 248 -7.81 17.53 12.60
C THR A 248 -7.66 17.34 11.09
N GLY A 249 -7.49 16.09 10.63
CA GLY A 249 -7.31 15.82 9.20
C GLY A 249 -7.39 14.35 8.84
N PHE A 250 -7.81 14.10 7.61
CA PHE A 250 -7.91 12.78 7.00
C PHE A 250 -7.67 12.89 5.49
N GLN A 251 -7.57 11.76 4.79
CA GLN A 251 -7.62 11.73 3.33
C GLN A 251 -9.00 11.27 2.88
N SER A 252 -9.64 12.03 1.99
CA SER A 252 -10.93 11.64 1.39
C SER A 252 -10.76 10.39 0.54
N GLY A 253 -11.77 9.52 0.52
CA GLY A 253 -11.73 8.25 -0.19
C GLY A 253 -11.58 8.41 -1.71
N ALA A 254 -12.09 9.51 -2.26
CA ALA A 254 -12.03 9.86 -3.67
C ALA A 254 -10.64 9.72 -4.30
N VAL A 255 -9.58 10.10 -3.57
CA VAL A 255 -8.21 10.06 -4.12
C VAL A 255 -7.68 8.64 -4.25
N PHE A 256 -8.20 7.69 -3.47
CA PHE A 256 -7.78 6.28 -3.52
C PHE A 256 -8.53 5.48 -4.59
N SER A 257 -9.45 6.12 -5.32
CA SER A 257 -10.15 5.51 -6.43
C SER A 257 -9.50 5.87 -7.76
N SER A 258 -9.24 4.87 -8.61
CA SER A 258 -8.71 5.08 -9.96
C SER A 258 -9.71 5.86 -10.83
N LYS A 259 -11.01 5.78 -10.48
CA LYS A 259 -12.16 6.42 -11.15
C LYS A 259 -12.69 7.66 -10.41
N GLY A 260 -12.08 8.06 -9.30
CA GLY A 260 -12.57 9.17 -8.46
C GLY A 260 -13.90 8.87 -7.73
N GLN A 261 -14.18 7.59 -7.44
CA GLN A 261 -15.32 7.13 -6.66
C GLN A 261 -14.98 7.05 -5.16
N LEU A 262 -15.87 6.51 -4.31
CA LEU A 262 -15.66 6.36 -2.85
C LEU A 262 -15.66 7.69 -2.08
N ASN A 263 -16.50 8.63 -2.52
CA ASN A 263 -16.67 9.94 -1.88
C ASN A 263 -17.14 9.83 -0.41
N ASN A 264 -17.87 8.76 -0.10
CA ASN A 264 -18.36 8.43 1.24
C ASN A 264 -17.34 7.66 2.11
N CYS A 265 -16.07 7.59 1.71
CA CYS A 265 -15.04 6.92 2.50
C CYS A 265 -13.93 7.90 2.93
N LEU A 266 -13.17 7.58 3.96
CA LEU A 266 -11.95 8.30 4.31
C LEU A 266 -10.88 7.38 4.93
N ARG A 267 -9.63 7.82 4.85
CA ARG A 267 -8.48 7.15 5.47
C ARG A 267 -7.91 7.97 6.62
N LEU A 268 -7.74 7.33 7.78
CA LEU A 268 -7.02 7.84 8.94
C LEU A 268 -5.70 7.10 9.10
N SER A 269 -4.67 7.76 9.62
CA SER A 269 -3.41 7.12 9.96
C SER A 269 -3.07 7.27 11.44
N PHE A 270 -2.67 6.18 12.08
CA PHE A 270 -2.20 6.15 13.47
C PHE A 270 -0.67 6.16 13.59
N ALA A 271 0.06 6.26 12.47
CA ALA A 271 1.50 5.99 12.44
C ALA A 271 2.39 7.12 13.01
N HIS A 272 1.89 8.35 13.11
CA HIS A 272 2.70 9.51 13.51
C HIS A 272 2.38 10.02 14.92
N TYR A 273 1.11 10.27 15.20
CA TYR A 273 0.65 10.87 16.47
C TYR A 273 0.67 9.86 17.62
N ASN A 274 0.82 10.37 18.85
CA ASN A 274 0.69 9.56 20.07
C ASN A 274 -0.79 9.25 20.38
N SER A 275 -1.04 8.38 21.36
CA SER A 275 -2.40 7.92 21.71
C SER A 275 -3.34 9.04 22.17
N ASP A 276 -2.84 10.06 22.88
CA ASP A 276 -3.67 11.17 23.38
C ASP A 276 -4.07 12.12 22.24
N ASP A 277 -3.12 12.44 21.37
CA ASP A 277 -3.35 13.23 20.16
C ASP A 277 -4.34 12.52 19.21
N ILE A 278 -4.24 11.20 19.09
CA ILE A 278 -5.20 10.39 18.32
C ILE A 278 -6.61 10.56 18.91
N ARG A 279 -6.79 10.35 20.22
CA ARG A 279 -8.10 10.49 20.87
C ARG A 279 -8.67 11.90 20.70
N ALA A 280 -7.85 12.92 20.88
CA ALA A 280 -8.24 14.31 20.69
C ALA A 280 -8.60 14.61 19.23
N GLY A 281 -7.82 14.11 18.26
CA GLY A 281 -8.05 14.30 16.83
C GLY A 281 -9.36 13.69 16.35
N ILE A 282 -9.71 12.49 16.82
CA ILE A 282 -10.99 11.84 16.51
C ILE A 282 -12.16 12.63 17.12
N LYS A 283 -12.06 13.06 18.39
CA LYS A 283 -13.10 13.88 19.03
C LYS A 283 -13.35 15.20 18.30
N ARG A 284 -12.28 15.87 17.84
CA ARG A 284 -12.36 17.10 17.04
C ARG A 284 -12.96 16.87 15.65
N MET A 285 -12.85 15.66 15.11
CA MET A 285 -13.39 15.30 13.80
C MET A 285 -14.91 15.11 13.83
N ARG A 286 -15.47 14.68 14.97
CA ARG A 286 -16.90 14.35 15.10
C ARG A 286 -17.87 15.43 14.61
N PRO A 287 -17.70 16.74 14.92
CA PRO A 287 -18.65 17.78 14.49
C PRO A 287 -18.69 18.03 12.98
N LEU A 288 -17.78 17.44 12.19
CA LEU A 288 -17.79 17.53 10.72
C LEU A 288 -18.86 16.63 10.08
N PHE A 289 -19.36 15.64 10.82
CA PHE A 289 -20.28 14.59 10.37
C PHE A 289 -21.58 14.66 11.17
#